data_AF-A0A8I0WBN8-F1
#
_entry.id   AF-A0A8I0WBN8-F1
#
_cell.length_a   1.000
_cell.length_b   1.000
_cell.length_c   1.000
_cell.angle_alpha   90.00
_cell.angle_beta   90.00
_cell.angle_gamma   90.00
#
_symmetry.space_group_name_H-M   'P 1'
#
loop_
_entity.id
_entity.type
_entity.pdbx_description
1 polymer ?
#
loop_
_entity_poly.entity_id
_entity_poly.type
_entity_poly.pdbx_seq_one_letter_code
_entity_poly.pdbx_strand_id
1 'polypeptide(L)'
;PNVDRHSFLVEKLRLLIQQLKQSIHHLKQLDDAMIQLAQQLDYFENIHSIPGIGKLSTAMIIGEIGDIKRFKSNKQLNAFVGIDIKRYQSGHTHCRDTINKRGNKKARKLLFWVIMNIIRGQHHYDNHVVDYYYKLRKQPNEK
;
A
#
# COMPACT_ATOMS: atom_id res chain seq x y z
N PRO A 1 -12.40 -42.63 -8.90
CA PRO A 1 -12.28 -41.46 -8.00
C PRO A 1 -12.57 -41.88 -6.55
N ASN A 2 -11.55 -41.92 -5.68
CA ASN A 2 -11.56 -42.62 -4.38
C ASN A 2 -12.32 -41.91 -3.24
N VAL A 3 -13.20 -40.96 -3.54
CA VAL A 3 -13.99 -40.26 -2.51
C VAL A 3 -15.44 -40.17 -2.96
N ASP A 4 -16.33 -40.74 -2.14
CA ASP A 4 -17.77 -40.71 -2.37
C ASP A 4 -18.32 -39.27 -2.31
N ARG A 5 -19.30 -38.96 -3.17
CA ARG A 5 -19.85 -37.61 -3.34
C ARG A 5 -20.61 -37.12 -2.11
N HIS A 6 -21.03 -38.05 -1.25
CA HIS A 6 -21.74 -37.80 0.01
C HIS A 6 -20.84 -38.07 1.23
N SER A 7 -19.53 -38.28 1.04
CA SER A 7 -18.58 -38.35 2.14
C SER A 7 -18.60 -37.05 2.95
N PHE A 8 -18.55 -37.17 4.27
CA PHE A 8 -18.43 -36.06 5.22
C PHE A 8 -17.33 -35.05 4.82
N LEU A 9 -16.20 -35.52 4.28
CA LEU A 9 -15.11 -34.64 3.84
C LEU A 9 -15.51 -33.74 2.66
N VAL A 10 -16.31 -34.25 1.73
CA VAL A 10 -16.82 -33.50 0.58
C VAL A 10 -17.85 -32.47 1.04
N GLU A 11 -18.72 -32.82 1.98
CA GLU A 11 -19.70 -31.90 2.56
C GLU A 11 -19.03 -30.77 3.36
N LYS A 12 -18.06 -31.13 4.21
CA LYS A 12 -17.24 -30.15 4.94
C LYS A 12 -16.52 -29.20 3.98
N LEU A 13 -15.95 -29.72 2.90
CA LEU A 13 -15.28 -28.90 1.89
C LEU A 13 -16.28 -27.94 1.19
N ARG A 14 -17.48 -28.40 0.83
CA ARG A 14 -18.52 -27.54 0.24
C ARG A 14 -18.91 -26.40 1.18
N LEU A 15 -19.10 -26.68 2.46
CA LEU A 15 -19.39 -25.67 3.48
C LEU A 15 -18.28 -24.62 3.56
N LEU A 16 -17.02 -25.05 3.65
CA LEU A 16 -15.86 -24.14 3.71
C LEU A 16 -15.74 -23.27 2.44
N ILE A 17 -15.98 -23.84 1.26
CA ILE A 17 -15.99 -23.08 0.00
C ILE A 17 -17.11 -22.03 0.02
N GLN A 18 -18.31 -22.39 0.52
CA GLN A 18 -19.42 -21.45 0.61
C GLN A 18 -19.10 -20.29 1.57
N GLN A 19 -18.54 -20.57 2.74
CA GLN A 19 -18.11 -19.56 3.70
C GLN A 19 -17.03 -18.64 3.14
N LEU A 20 -16.06 -19.20 2.40
CA LEU A 20 -15.02 -18.43 1.72
C LEU A 20 -15.62 -17.48 0.67
N LYS A 21 -16.56 -17.98 -0.15
CA LYS A 21 -17.25 -17.16 -1.16
C LYS A 21 -18.04 -16.01 -0.53
N GLN A 22 -18.77 -16.29 0.55
CA GLN A 22 -19.50 -15.25 1.29
C GLN A 22 -18.55 -14.20 1.86
N SER A 23 -17.43 -14.62 2.45
CA SER A 23 -16.42 -13.71 3.00
C SER A 23 -15.81 -12.82 1.91
N ILE A 24 -15.49 -13.37 0.74
CA ILE A 24 -15.00 -12.60 -0.42
C ILE A 24 -16.04 -11.57 -0.87
N HIS A 25 -17.33 -11.94 -0.89
CA HIS A 25 -18.40 -11.02 -1.25
C HIS A 25 -18.52 -9.85 -0.26
N HIS A 26 -18.48 -10.13 1.05
CA HIS A 26 -18.53 -9.10 2.07
C HIS A 26 -17.31 -8.17 2.02
N LEU A 27 -16.11 -8.71 1.78
CA LEU A 27 -14.91 -7.89 1.59
C LEU A 27 -15.07 -6.92 0.41
N LYS A 28 -15.63 -7.40 -0.70
CA LYS A 28 -15.89 -6.54 -1.87
C LYS A 28 -16.88 -5.42 -1.54
N GLN A 29 -17.96 -5.72 -0.80
CA GLN A 29 -18.92 -4.70 -0.39
C GLN A 29 -18.28 -3.63 0.51
N LEU A 30 -17.37 -4.03 1.40
CA LEU A 30 -16.61 -3.11 2.25
C LEU A 30 -15.65 -2.25 1.42
N ASP A 31 -14.95 -2.86 0.45
CA ASP A 31 -14.06 -2.13 -0.47
C ASP A 31 -14.84 -1.06 -1.26
N ASP A 32 -16.00 -1.42 -1.80
CA ASP A 32 -16.87 -0.50 -2.55
C ASP A 32 -17.38 0.64 -1.65
N ALA A 33 -17.81 0.34 -0.42
CA ALA A 33 -18.23 1.35 0.55
C ALA A 33 -17.08 2.30 0.95
N MET A 34 -15.87 1.77 1.14
CA MET A 34 -14.68 2.58 1.40
C MET A 34 -14.37 3.53 0.24
N ILE A 35 -14.48 3.06 -0.99
CA ILE A 35 -14.29 3.89 -2.19
C ILE A 35 -15.35 5.01 -2.23
N GLN A 36 -16.62 4.69 -2.01
CA GLN A 36 -17.71 5.68 -2.04
C GLN A 36 -17.50 6.79 -1.00
N LEU A 37 -17.13 6.43 0.24
CA LEU A 37 -16.81 7.41 1.29
C LEU A 37 -15.59 8.25 0.92
N ALA A 38 -14.55 7.62 0.37
CA ALA A 38 -13.33 8.33 0.01
C ALA A 38 -13.57 9.33 -1.15
N GLN A 39 -14.43 8.99 -2.11
CA GLN A 39 -14.77 9.86 -3.25
C GLN A 39 -15.45 11.17 -2.86
N GLN A 40 -16.03 11.26 -1.65
CA GLN A 40 -16.64 12.49 -1.14
C GLN A 40 -15.60 13.52 -0.68
N LEU A 41 -14.31 13.16 -0.62
CA LEU A 41 -13.25 13.99 -0.09
C LEU A 41 -12.48 14.70 -1.22
N ASP A 42 -12.19 15.99 -1.03
CA ASP A 42 -11.55 16.87 -2.03
C ASP A 42 -10.21 16.34 -2.57
N TYR A 43 -9.52 15.51 -1.79
CA TYR A 43 -8.19 14.98 -2.13
C TYR A 43 -8.22 13.60 -2.80
N PHE A 44 -9.40 12.99 -3.00
CA PHE A 44 -9.51 11.70 -3.68
C PHE A 44 -9.00 11.76 -5.11
N GLU A 45 -9.52 12.70 -5.91
CA GLU A 45 -9.16 12.82 -7.32
C GLU A 45 -7.68 13.16 -7.49
N ASN A 46 -7.11 14.00 -6.61
CA ASN A 46 -5.69 14.35 -6.64
C ASN A 46 -4.75 13.14 -6.39
N ILE A 47 -5.16 12.19 -5.54
CA ILE A 47 -4.38 10.97 -5.29
C ILE A 47 -4.63 9.94 -6.39
N HIS A 48 -5.89 9.80 -6.83
CA HIS A 48 -6.27 8.84 -7.86
C HIS A 48 -5.71 9.19 -9.25
N SER A 49 -5.48 10.48 -9.54
CA SER A 49 -4.90 10.94 -10.80
C SER A 49 -3.46 10.47 -11.02
N ILE A 50 -2.78 9.95 -9.98
CA ILE A 50 -1.43 9.38 -10.10
C ILE A 50 -1.52 8.06 -10.87
N PRO A 51 -0.87 7.93 -12.05
CA PRO A 51 -0.96 6.72 -12.85
C PRO A 51 -0.46 5.48 -12.09
N GLY A 52 -1.27 4.42 -12.09
CA GLY A 52 -0.99 3.18 -11.35
C GLY A 52 -1.56 3.12 -9.93
N ILE A 53 -2.25 4.18 -9.45
CA ILE A 53 -3.02 4.13 -8.20
C ILE A 53 -4.51 3.89 -8.51
N GLY A 54 -5.03 2.74 -8.08
CA GLY A 54 -6.46 2.42 -8.20
C GLY A 54 -7.33 3.03 -7.11
N LYS A 55 -8.65 3.08 -7.33
CA LYS A 55 -9.64 3.67 -6.40
C LYS A 55 -9.55 3.10 -4.97
N LEU A 56 -9.43 1.78 -4.83
CA LEU A 56 -9.28 1.15 -3.52
C LEU A 56 -7.97 1.56 -2.83
N SER A 57 -6.86 1.61 -3.57
CA SER A 57 -5.57 2.10 -3.05
C SER A 57 -5.67 3.55 -2.59
N THR A 58 -6.34 4.41 -3.36
CA THR A 58 -6.62 5.80 -2.97
C THR A 58 -7.42 5.86 -1.66
N ALA A 59 -8.52 5.11 -1.56
CA ALA A 59 -9.34 5.06 -0.36
C ALA A 59 -8.54 4.56 0.86
N MET A 60 -7.71 3.53 0.69
CA MET A 60 -6.83 3.04 1.75
C MET A 60 -5.77 4.08 2.16
N ILE A 61 -5.16 4.81 1.21
CA ILE A 61 -4.17 5.85 1.51
C ILE A 61 -4.83 6.93 2.36
N ILE A 62 -6.00 7.38 1.94
CA ILE A 62 -6.82 8.38 2.65
C ILE A 62 -7.16 7.88 4.05
N GLY A 63 -7.64 6.65 4.20
CA GLY A 63 -7.99 6.08 5.50
C GLY A 63 -6.80 5.95 6.46
N GLU A 64 -5.62 5.61 5.94
CA GLU A 64 -4.40 5.45 6.75
C GLU A 64 -3.72 6.78 7.12
N ILE A 65 -3.80 7.77 6.24
CA ILE A 65 -3.25 9.11 6.47
C ILE A 65 -4.22 9.97 7.29
N GLY A 66 -5.53 9.78 7.13
CA GLY A 66 -6.57 10.64 7.68
C GLY A 66 -6.56 12.03 7.05
N ASP A 67 -6.93 13.05 7.85
CA ASP A 67 -6.88 14.44 7.39
C ASP A 67 -5.44 14.86 7.07
N ILE A 68 -5.17 15.10 5.79
CA ILE A 68 -3.85 15.52 5.30
C ILE A 68 -3.51 16.96 5.72
N LYS A 69 -4.51 17.80 6.02
CA LYS A 69 -4.32 19.21 6.41
C LYS A 69 -3.65 19.35 7.78
N ARG A 70 -3.64 18.29 8.61
CA ARG A 70 -2.93 18.28 9.90
C ARG A 70 -1.41 18.35 9.78
N PHE A 71 -0.86 18.06 8.61
CA PHE A 71 0.58 18.09 8.37
C PHE A 71 1.00 19.43 7.77
N LYS A 72 1.83 20.19 8.50
CA LYS A 72 2.34 21.50 8.03
C LYS A 72 3.41 21.37 6.95
N SER A 73 4.01 20.19 6.79
CA SER A 73 5.04 19.92 5.79
C SER A 73 5.09 18.43 5.42
N ASN A 74 5.64 18.14 4.24
CA ASN A 74 5.90 16.76 3.79
C ASN A 74 6.80 15.97 4.76
N LYS A 75 7.71 16.65 5.49
CA LYS A 75 8.59 16.03 6.49
C LYS A 75 7.78 15.44 7.65
N GLN A 76 6.73 16.13 8.07
CA GLN A 76 5.84 15.63 9.14
C GLN A 76 5.05 14.40 8.68
N LEU A 77 4.58 14.39 7.43
CA LEU A 77 3.93 13.22 6.85
C LEU A 77 4.92 12.04 6.75
N ASN A 78 6.14 12.29 6.28
CA ASN A 78 7.19 11.26 6.21
C ASN A 78 7.51 10.66 7.57
N ALA A 79 7.61 11.49 8.61
CA ALA A 79 7.80 11.04 9.99
C ALA A 79 6.59 10.25 10.53
N PHE A 80 5.37 10.69 10.23
CA PHE A 80 4.14 9.99 10.61
C PHE A 80 4.07 8.59 9.99
N VAL A 81 4.40 8.47 8.71
CA VAL A 81 4.45 7.18 8.00
C VAL A 81 5.68 6.37 8.45
N GLY A 82 6.77 7.02 8.85
CA GLY A 82 8.04 6.39 9.21
C GLY A 82 8.86 5.98 7.98
N ILE A 83 8.96 6.89 7.02
CA ILE A 83 9.82 6.76 5.82
C ILE A 83 10.94 7.79 5.79
N ASP A 84 11.01 8.66 6.81
CA ASP A 84 12.14 9.55 7.06
C ASP A 84 13.42 8.75 7.38
N ILE A 85 14.59 9.37 7.13
CA ILE A 85 15.89 8.72 7.34
C ILE A 85 16.29 8.83 8.80
N LYS A 86 16.60 7.69 9.41
CA LYS A 86 17.30 7.57 10.69
C LYS A 86 18.81 7.42 10.41
N ARG A 87 19.57 8.43 10.84
CA ARG A 87 21.03 8.38 10.90
C ARG A 87 21.48 8.02 12.31
N TYR A 88 22.39 7.06 12.44
CA TYR A 88 23.04 6.74 13.71
C TYR A 88 24.55 6.99 13.56
N GLN A 89 25.04 7.97 14.32
CA GLN A 89 26.43 8.37 14.35
C GLN A 89 26.85 8.51 15.81
N SER A 90 27.77 7.68 16.26
CA SER A 90 28.54 7.87 17.49
C SER A 90 29.99 8.15 17.09
N GLY A 91 30.77 8.87 17.89
CA GLY A 91 32.05 9.50 17.49
C GLY A 91 32.99 8.71 16.57
N HIS A 92 33.06 7.37 16.68
CA HIS A 92 33.87 6.50 15.83
C HIS A 92 33.08 5.50 14.96
N THR A 93 31.75 5.55 14.96
CA THR A 93 30.88 4.59 14.27
C THR A 93 29.86 5.32 13.41
N HIS A 94 29.99 5.15 12.10
CA HIS A 94 28.99 5.55 11.12
C HIS A 94 28.19 4.32 10.71
N CYS A 95 26.93 4.25 11.13
CA CYS A 95 26.02 3.22 10.64
C CYS A 95 25.37 3.67 9.33
N ARG A 96 25.04 2.70 8.48
CA ARG A 96 24.27 2.94 7.26
C ARG A 96 22.94 3.63 7.60
N ASP A 97 22.60 4.66 6.83
CA ASP A 97 21.31 5.33 6.91
C ASP A 97 20.17 4.31 6.65
N THR A 98 19.17 4.30 7.53
CA THR A 98 18.01 3.41 7.44
C THR A 98 16.72 4.20 7.56
N ILE A 99 15.60 3.66 7.07
CA ILE A 99 14.30 4.29 7.30
C ILE A 99 13.89 4.20 8.78
N ASN A 100 13.25 5.25 9.28
CA ASN A 100 12.72 5.33 10.62
C ASN A 100 11.40 4.56 10.72
N LYS A 101 11.45 3.29 11.15
CA LYS A 101 10.26 2.42 11.20
C LYS A 101 9.26 2.72 12.33
N ARG A 102 9.40 3.84 13.06
CA ARG A 102 8.57 4.21 14.23
C ARG A 102 7.17 4.72 13.87
N GLY A 103 6.95 5.18 12.64
CA GLY A 103 5.65 5.66 12.16
C GLY A 103 4.64 4.55 11.79
N ASN A 104 3.50 4.93 11.21
CA ASN A 104 2.39 4.02 10.85
C ASN A 104 2.85 2.89 9.91
N LYS A 105 2.90 1.65 10.45
CA LYS A 105 3.32 0.47 9.70
C LYS A 105 2.39 0.12 8.53
N LYS A 106 1.08 0.40 8.66
CA LYS A 106 0.08 0.08 7.65
C LYS A 106 0.20 1.05 6.47
N ALA A 107 0.23 2.36 6.75
CA ALA A 107 0.52 3.38 5.74
C ALA A 107 1.82 3.08 4.97
N ARG A 108 2.90 2.75 5.69
CA ARG A 108 4.19 2.41 5.08
C ARG A 108 4.11 1.17 4.18
N LYS A 109 3.41 0.11 4.62
CA LYS A 109 3.19 -1.09 3.82
C LYS A 109 2.36 -0.80 2.58
N LEU A 110 1.33 0.02 2.71
CA LEU A 110 0.46 0.42 1.61
C LEU A 110 1.24 1.21 0.55
N LEU A 111 2.02 2.21 0.96
CA LEU A 111 2.86 2.98 0.04
C LEU A 111 3.86 2.08 -0.69
N PHE A 112 4.46 1.11 0.01
CA PHE A 112 5.33 0.12 -0.62
C PHE A 112 4.60 -0.67 -1.72
N TRP A 113 3.38 -1.15 -1.44
CA TRP A 113 2.59 -1.87 -2.44
C TRP A 113 2.17 -0.99 -3.63
N VAL A 114 1.81 0.26 -3.37
CA VAL A 114 1.47 1.23 -4.41
C VAL A 114 2.64 1.46 -5.36
N ILE A 115 3.83 1.72 -4.83
CA ILE A 115 5.04 1.88 -5.65
C ILE A 115 5.37 0.60 -6.43
N MET A 116 5.23 -0.58 -5.82
CA MET A 116 5.45 -1.84 -6.52
C MET A 116 4.45 -2.07 -7.66
N ASN A 117 3.19 -1.69 -7.49
CA ASN A 117 2.18 -1.78 -8.54
C ASN A 117 2.48 -0.80 -9.69
N ILE A 118 2.90 0.43 -9.37
CA ILE A 118 3.33 1.42 -10.38
C ILE A 118 4.50 0.87 -11.20
N ILE A 119 5.53 0.32 -10.55
CA ILE A 119 6.70 -0.26 -11.24
C ILE A 119 6.29 -1.47 -12.10
N ARG A 120 5.43 -2.37 -11.59
CA ARG A 120 4.94 -3.51 -12.38
C ARG A 120 4.13 -3.07 -13.60
N GLY A 121 3.36 -2.00 -13.45
CA GLY A 121 2.55 -1.38 -14.49
C GLY A 121 3.30 -0.44 -15.42
N GLN A 122 4.62 -0.28 -15.29
CA GLN A 122 5.41 0.75 -15.99
C GLN A 122 5.28 0.75 -17.53
N HIS A 123 4.95 -0.38 -18.14
CA HIS A 123 4.75 -0.47 -19.60
C HIS A 123 3.35 -0.03 -20.04
N HIS A 124 2.41 0.13 -19.10
CA HIS A 124 1.01 0.48 -19.36
C HIS A 124 0.71 1.95 -19.08
N TYR A 125 1.54 2.62 -18.28
CA TYR A 125 1.33 4.00 -17.85
C TYR A 125 2.65 4.77 -17.91
N ASP A 126 2.63 5.95 -18.50
CA ASP A 126 3.74 6.89 -18.36
C ASP A 126 3.68 7.53 -16.97
N ASN A 127 4.77 7.40 -16.20
CA ASN A 127 4.82 7.91 -14.82
C ASN A 127 6.25 8.25 -14.39
N HIS A 128 6.46 9.53 -14.08
CA HIS A 128 7.71 10.07 -13.55
C HIS A 128 8.18 9.41 -12.23
N VAL A 129 7.30 8.75 -11.47
CA VAL A 129 7.66 7.96 -10.29
C VAL A 129 8.55 6.78 -10.67
N VAL A 130 8.32 6.14 -11.82
CA VAL A 130 9.15 5.03 -12.32
C VAL A 130 10.53 5.55 -12.71
N ASP A 131 10.59 6.67 -13.44
CA ASP A 131 11.84 7.32 -13.81
C ASP A 131 12.67 7.68 -12.58
N TYR A 132 12.01 8.29 -11.59
CA TYR A 132 12.64 8.68 -10.33
C TYR A 132 13.15 7.47 -9.54
N TYR A 133 12.37 6.38 -9.51
CA TYR A 133 12.80 5.12 -8.90
C TYR A 133 14.07 4.57 -9.55
N TYR A 134 14.12 4.46 -10.88
CA TYR A 134 15.32 3.97 -11.57
C TYR A 134 16.49 4.92 -11.49
N LYS A 135 16.26 6.24 -11.47
CA LYS A 135 17.30 7.25 -11.21
C LYS A 135 17.94 7.05 -9.85
N LEU A 136 17.14 6.93 -8.79
CA LEU A 136 17.64 6.68 -7.43
C LEU A 136 18.28 5.31 -7.27
N ARG A 137 17.80 4.30 -8.01
CA ARG A 137 18.41 2.97 -8.03
C ARG A 137 19.78 2.97 -8.71
N LYS A 138 20.04 3.92 -9.62
CA LYS A 138 21.28 4.06 -10.40
C LYS A 138 22.35 4.96 -9.75
N GLN A 139 22.11 5.63 -8.61
CA GLN A 139 23.11 6.52 -7.97
C GLN A 139 23.24 6.30 -6.45
N PRO A 140 24.40 6.57 -5.79
CA PRO A 140 25.79 6.52 -6.28
C PRO A 140 26.72 5.85 -5.24
N ASN A 141 26.90 4.53 -5.29
CA ASN A 141 28.06 3.81 -4.71
C ASN A 141 28.13 2.51 -5.53
N GLU A 142 28.76 2.50 -6.71
CA GLU A 142 30.22 2.40 -6.89
C GLU A 142 31.06 3.09 -5.80
N LYS A 143 31.09 2.45 -4.63
CA LYS A 143 32.19 2.44 -3.67
C LYS A 143 32.18 1.09 -2.98
#